data_AF-A0A925LXL9-F1
#
_entry.id   AF-A0A925LXL9-F1
#
_cell.length_a   1.000
_cell.length_b   1.000
_cell.length_c   1.000
_cell.angle_alpha   90.00
_cell.angle_beta   90.00
_cell.angle_gamma   90.00
#
_symmetry.space_group_name_H-M   'P 1'
#
loop_
_entity.id
_entity.type
_entity.pdbx_description
1 polymer ?
#
loop_
_entity_poly.entity_id
_entity_poly.type
_entity_poly.pdbx_seq_one_letter_code
_entity_poly.pdbx_strand_id
1 'polypeptide(L)'
;MSRSIVETIFTACLAFSVSVATAADAPDDHAKQLAGSVTIHRDEWGVAHILGPTDECVVFGMGYAQAEDYFWQVEDTAIRALGRYAEVQGDAGLPVDLLNRSFEVVSRSKADFERIPVEQQTLIAAFTHGLNWYLQRHPETPRRLIQTFEPWMVIAIERHLLLDFTYSQTHAGRPQILFDPNQTAQMDEVLSPLEQAARDAVGSNEWAIGPSKTANGKAMLLINPHQPWHGWGQFYEA
;
A
#
# COMPACT_ATOMS: atom_id res chain seq x y z
N MET A 1 45.49 -52.00 -41.28
CA MET A 1 45.50 -50.55 -40.96
C MET A 1 44.22 -49.99 -41.58
N SER A 2 43.24 -49.40 -40.91
CA SER A 2 43.04 -48.91 -39.55
C SER A 2 41.57 -49.14 -39.13
N ARG A 3 41.34 -49.23 -37.82
CA ARG A 3 40.03 -49.39 -37.16
C ARG A 3 39.25 -48.06 -37.07
N SER A 4 37.95 -48.20 -36.72
CA SER A 4 37.05 -47.28 -35.98
C SER A 4 35.88 -46.79 -36.86
N ILE A 5 34.63 -47.25 -36.68
CA ILE A 5 33.67 -47.06 -35.57
C ILE A 5 33.45 -45.57 -35.25
N VAL A 6 32.19 -45.14 -35.32
CA VAL A 6 31.44 -44.16 -34.48
C VAL A 6 30.17 -43.81 -35.29
N GLU A 7 29.04 -44.48 -35.13
CA GLU A 7 28.03 -44.32 -34.06
C GLU A 7 27.44 -42.90 -33.92
N THR A 8 26.20 -42.80 -34.42
CA THR A 8 25.08 -41.96 -33.98
C THR A 8 25.30 -41.19 -32.67
N ILE A 9 25.43 -39.86 -32.76
CA ILE A 9 25.27 -38.97 -31.61
C ILE A 9 23.87 -38.36 -31.68
N PHE A 10 22.96 -38.93 -30.89
CA PHE A 10 21.75 -38.28 -30.43
C PHE A 10 22.17 -37.16 -29.48
N THR A 11 22.07 -35.90 -29.90
CA THR A 11 22.26 -34.75 -29.00
C THR A 11 21.07 -34.69 -28.05
N ALA A 12 21.25 -35.21 -26.84
CA ALA A 12 20.36 -34.94 -25.73
C ALA A 12 20.54 -33.48 -25.30
N CYS A 13 19.65 -32.59 -25.73
CA CYS A 13 19.45 -31.30 -25.08
C CYS A 13 18.89 -31.55 -23.68
N LEU A 14 19.76 -31.70 -22.69
CA LEU A 14 19.38 -31.50 -21.30
C LEU A 14 19.01 -30.01 -21.16
N ALA A 15 17.71 -29.72 -21.23
CA ALA A 15 17.17 -28.51 -20.67
C ALA A 15 17.42 -28.56 -19.16
N PHE A 16 18.49 -27.90 -18.71
CA PHE A 16 18.62 -27.52 -17.31
C PHE A 16 17.53 -26.50 -17.04
N SER A 17 16.34 -26.97 -16.67
CA SER A 17 15.37 -26.16 -15.96
C SER A 17 16.00 -25.82 -14.62
N VAL A 18 16.70 -24.68 -14.55
CA VAL A 18 17.00 -24.05 -13.28
C VAL A 18 15.65 -23.67 -12.70
N SER A 19 15.10 -24.55 -11.86
CA SER A 19 14.04 -24.19 -10.95
C SER A 19 14.68 -23.17 -10.01
N VAL A 20 14.47 -21.88 -10.29
CA VAL A 20 14.66 -20.84 -9.30
C VAL A 20 13.59 -21.11 -8.27
N ALA A 21 13.92 -21.92 -7.26
CA ALA A 21 13.14 -21.98 -6.05
C ALA A 21 13.17 -20.56 -5.46
N THR A 22 12.06 -19.86 -5.62
CA THR A 22 11.76 -18.60 -4.98
C THR A 22 11.84 -18.83 -3.48
N ALA A 23 12.96 -18.44 -2.86
CA ALA A 23 13.12 -18.45 -1.41
C ALA A 23 12.19 -17.45 -0.69
N ALA A 24 11.15 -16.94 -1.36
CA ALA A 24 10.16 -16.00 -0.88
C ALA A 24 8.83 -16.65 -0.46
N ASP A 25 8.63 -17.97 -0.67
CA ASP A 25 7.31 -18.60 -0.58
C ASP A 25 7.04 -19.42 0.68
N ALA A 26 8.01 -19.59 1.58
CA ALA A 26 7.74 -20.22 2.88
C ALA A 26 7.36 -19.13 3.89
N PRO A 27 6.20 -19.23 4.57
CA PRO A 27 5.90 -18.27 5.61
C PRO A 27 6.93 -18.39 6.72
N ASP A 28 7.48 -17.25 7.14
CA ASP A 28 8.26 -17.15 8.37
C ASP A 28 7.47 -17.83 9.50
N ASP A 29 8.15 -18.62 10.34
CA ASP A 29 7.48 -19.37 11.41
C ASP A 29 6.74 -18.43 12.37
N HIS A 30 7.23 -17.20 12.49
CA HIS A 30 6.56 -16.11 13.20
C HIS A 30 5.22 -15.72 12.55
N ALA A 31 5.16 -15.54 11.23
CA ALA A 31 3.92 -15.21 10.52
C ALA A 31 2.88 -16.35 10.65
N LYS A 32 3.31 -17.62 10.65
CA LYS A 32 2.40 -18.75 10.92
C LYS A 32 1.83 -18.69 12.34
N GLN A 33 2.66 -18.35 13.31
CA GLN A 33 2.23 -18.21 14.71
C GLN A 33 1.20 -17.09 14.87
N LEU A 34 1.45 -15.91 14.26
CA LEU A 34 0.50 -14.80 14.26
C LEU A 34 -0.82 -15.19 13.59
N ALA A 35 -0.76 -15.80 12.40
CA ALA A 35 -1.94 -16.28 11.69
C ALA A 35 -2.75 -17.32 12.49
N GLY A 36 -2.09 -18.18 13.26
CA GLY A 36 -2.74 -19.15 14.13
C GLY A 36 -3.32 -18.55 15.43
N SER A 37 -2.97 -17.32 15.76
CA SER A 37 -3.35 -16.64 17.02
C SER A 37 -4.40 -15.54 16.83
N VAL A 38 -4.63 -15.09 15.60
CA VAL A 38 -5.62 -14.06 15.27
C VAL A 38 -6.96 -14.69 14.85
N THR A 39 -8.06 -14.05 15.21
CA THR A 39 -9.40 -14.38 14.73
C THR A 39 -10.06 -13.12 14.16
N ILE A 40 -10.58 -13.21 12.94
CA ILE A 40 -11.29 -12.12 12.26
C ILE A 40 -12.76 -12.54 12.16
N HIS A 41 -13.65 -11.80 12.81
CA HIS A 41 -15.10 -11.95 12.66
C HIS A 41 -15.62 -10.86 11.73
N ARG A 42 -16.33 -11.25 10.67
CA ARG A 42 -17.02 -10.30 9.78
C ARG A 42 -18.47 -10.19 10.21
N ASP A 43 -18.96 -8.97 10.37
CA ASP A 43 -20.39 -8.73 10.63
C ASP A 43 -21.21 -8.73 9.33
N GLU A 44 -22.49 -8.36 9.43
CA GLU A 44 -23.42 -8.37 8.29
C GLU A 44 -23.04 -7.38 7.16
N TRP A 45 -22.19 -6.40 7.46
CA TRP A 45 -21.70 -5.39 6.52
C TRP A 45 -20.29 -5.71 6.00
N GLY A 46 -19.68 -6.79 6.49
CA GLY A 46 -18.31 -7.17 6.15
C GLY A 46 -17.23 -6.45 6.97
N VAL A 47 -17.59 -5.70 8.01
CA VAL A 47 -16.61 -5.03 8.88
C VAL A 47 -15.82 -6.09 9.66
N ALA A 48 -14.49 -5.97 9.65
CA ALA A 48 -13.59 -6.91 10.30
C ALA A 48 -13.39 -6.60 11.78
N HIS A 49 -14.03 -7.36 12.66
CA HIS A 49 -13.74 -7.35 14.09
C HIS A 49 -12.54 -8.27 14.36
N ILE A 50 -11.37 -7.69 14.56
CA ILE A 50 -10.09 -8.41 14.67
C ILE A 50 -9.71 -8.62 16.14
N LEU A 51 -9.55 -9.88 16.55
CA LEU A 51 -9.17 -10.26 17.90
C LEU A 51 -7.85 -11.05 17.89
N GLY A 52 -6.95 -10.70 18.80
CA GLY A 52 -5.71 -11.41 19.02
C GLY A 52 -5.19 -11.21 20.44
N PRO A 53 -4.32 -12.10 20.94
CA PRO A 53 -3.79 -12.02 22.30
C PRO A 53 -2.76 -10.90 22.51
N THR A 54 -2.26 -10.30 21.42
CA THR A 54 -1.28 -9.20 21.43
C THR A 54 -1.61 -8.18 20.35
N ASP A 55 -1.12 -6.95 20.51
CA ASP A 55 -1.23 -5.89 19.50
C ASP A 55 -0.63 -6.35 18.16
N GLU A 56 0.47 -7.11 18.20
CA GLU A 56 1.09 -7.69 17.01
C GLU A 56 0.15 -8.62 16.24
N CYS A 57 -0.60 -9.49 16.95
CA CYS A 57 -1.59 -10.36 16.32
C CYS A 57 -2.74 -9.56 15.68
N VAL A 58 -3.21 -8.52 16.37
CA VAL A 58 -4.30 -7.67 15.88
C VAL A 58 -3.86 -6.89 14.65
N VAL A 59 -2.66 -6.30 14.67
CA VAL A 59 -2.12 -5.54 13.54
C VAL A 59 -1.81 -6.45 12.34
N PHE A 60 -1.37 -7.68 12.57
CA PHE A 60 -1.30 -8.71 11.52
C PHE A 60 -2.67 -8.97 10.89
N GLY A 61 -3.70 -9.16 11.71
CA GLY A 61 -5.08 -9.35 11.23
C GLY A 61 -5.60 -8.15 10.44
N MET A 62 -5.24 -6.93 10.83
CA MET A 62 -5.59 -5.70 10.10
C MET A 62 -4.98 -5.68 8.70
N GLY A 63 -3.69 -6.04 8.57
CA GLY A 63 -3.05 -6.17 7.27
C GLY A 63 -3.75 -7.22 6.40
N TYR A 64 -4.02 -8.41 6.96
CA TYR A 64 -4.72 -9.46 6.24
C TYR A 64 -6.12 -9.01 5.75
N ALA A 65 -6.93 -8.40 6.63
CA ALA A 65 -8.29 -7.98 6.32
C ALA A 65 -8.32 -6.91 5.21
N GLN A 66 -7.42 -5.93 5.26
CA GLN A 66 -7.32 -4.90 4.22
C GLN A 66 -6.89 -5.47 2.87
N ALA A 67 -5.98 -6.47 2.85
CA ALA A 67 -5.64 -7.15 1.62
C ALA A 67 -6.81 -7.97 1.07
N GLU A 68 -7.54 -8.68 1.94
CA GLU A 68 -8.72 -9.46 1.57
C GLU A 68 -9.78 -8.62 0.86
N ASP A 69 -10.04 -7.42 1.36
CA ASP A 69 -11.12 -6.58 0.84
C ASP A 69 -10.66 -5.69 -0.34
N TYR A 70 -9.44 -5.12 -0.26
CA TYR A 70 -9.02 -4.02 -1.13
C TYR A 70 -7.55 -4.08 -1.55
N PHE A 71 -6.97 -5.29 -1.76
CA PHE A 71 -5.56 -5.44 -2.13
C PHE A 71 -5.10 -4.50 -3.27
N TRP A 72 -5.92 -4.32 -4.30
CA TRP A 72 -5.55 -3.48 -5.45
C TRP A 72 -5.28 -2.02 -5.05
N GLN A 73 -5.96 -1.47 -4.03
CA GLN A 73 -5.73 -0.12 -3.49
C GLN A 73 -4.47 -0.07 -2.62
N VAL A 74 -4.26 -1.11 -1.80
CA VAL A 74 -3.05 -1.26 -1.00
C VAL A 74 -1.82 -1.28 -1.92
N GLU A 75 -1.89 -2.08 -3.00
CA GLU A 75 -0.84 -2.12 -4.02
C GLU A 75 -0.70 -0.78 -4.76
N ASP A 76 -1.80 -0.13 -5.16
CA ASP A 76 -1.75 1.17 -5.87
C ASP A 76 -0.98 2.21 -5.07
N THR A 77 -1.30 2.31 -3.78
CA THR A 77 -0.70 3.28 -2.88
C THR A 77 0.78 2.97 -2.65
N ALA A 78 1.13 1.69 -2.51
CA ALA A 78 2.51 1.26 -2.38
C ALA A 78 3.33 1.61 -3.64
N ILE A 79 2.83 1.32 -4.85
CA ILE A 79 3.56 1.63 -6.09
C ILE A 79 3.81 3.14 -6.23
N ARG A 80 2.81 3.97 -5.91
CA ARG A 80 2.96 5.44 -5.88
C ARG A 80 4.04 5.87 -4.90
N ALA A 81 4.00 5.35 -3.67
CA ALA A 81 4.97 5.67 -2.63
C ALA A 81 6.42 5.28 -2.99
N LEU A 82 6.59 4.21 -3.78
CA LEU A 82 7.89 3.79 -4.30
C LEU A 82 8.42 4.69 -5.43
N GLY A 83 7.57 5.58 -5.98
CA GLY A 83 7.87 6.38 -7.15
C GLY A 83 8.13 5.52 -8.39
N ARG A 84 7.25 4.53 -8.60
CA ARG A 84 7.27 3.57 -9.72
C ARG A 84 5.92 3.48 -10.45
N TYR A 85 5.06 4.47 -10.29
CA TYR A 85 3.70 4.47 -10.82
C TYR A 85 3.67 4.56 -12.34
N ALA A 86 4.67 5.20 -12.97
CA ALA A 86 4.80 5.24 -14.42
C ALA A 86 5.00 3.85 -15.05
N GLU A 87 5.49 2.86 -14.28
CA GLU A 87 5.62 1.48 -14.77
C GLU A 87 4.25 0.80 -14.99
N VAL A 88 3.21 1.26 -14.30
CA VAL A 88 1.87 0.67 -14.36
C VAL A 88 0.81 1.60 -14.97
N GLN A 89 1.07 2.91 -15.04
CA GLN A 89 0.17 3.91 -15.63
C GLN A 89 0.79 4.75 -16.75
N GLY A 90 2.03 4.47 -17.16
CA GLY A 90 2.72 5.25 -18.20
C GLY A 90 2.94 6.71 -17.79
N ASP A 91 2.86 7.63 -18.75
CA ASP A 91 3.18 9.05 -18.56
C ASP A 91 2.33 9.72 -17.45
N ALA A 92 1.11 9.23 -17.22
CA ALA A 92 0.23 9.72 -16.15
C ALA A 92 0.80 9.48 -14.74
N GLY A 93 1.73 8.52 -14.58
CA GLY A 93 2.40 8.26 -13.31
C GLY A 93 3.66 9.10 -13.06
N LEU A 94 4.19 9.79 -14.06
CA LEU A 94 5.42 10.57 -13.92
C LEU A 94 5.35 11.66 -12.83
N PRO A 95 4.25 12.42 -12.65
CA PRO A 95 4.20 13.47 -11.64
C PRO A 95 4.39 12.94 -10.21
N VAL A 96 3.71 11.84 -9.86
CA VAL A 96 3.82 11.23 -8.52
C VAL A 96 5.19 10.57 -8.32
N ASP A 97 5.76 9.99 -9.37
CA ASP A 97 7.10 9.41 -9.31
C ASP A 97 8.17 10.48 -9.07
N LEU A 98 8.10 11.59 -9.81
CA LEU A 98 9.01 12.72 -9.61
C LEU A 98 8.89 13.29 -8.20
N LEU A 99 7.67 13.51 -7.69
CA LEU A 99 7.45 14.00 -6.34
C LEU A 99 8.12 13.07 -5.30
N ASN A 100 7.76 11.79 -5.28
CA ASN A 100 8.28 10.85 -4.28
C ASN A 100 9.80 10.65 -4.41
N ARG A 101 10.35 10.69 -5.63
CA ARG A 101 11.80 10.59 -5.86
C ARG A 101 12.55 11.85 -5.46
N SER A 102 12.01 13.04 -5.70
CA SER A 102 12.60 14.32 -5.27
C SER A 102 12.68 14.42 -3.74
N PHE A 103 11.74 13.81 -3.02
CA PHE A 103 11.76 13.72 -1.56
C PHE A 103 12.50 12.50 -1.02
N GLU A 104 13.13 11.69 -1.89
CA GLU A 104 13.88 10.50 -1.52
C GLU A 104 13.05 9.54 -0.63
N VAL A 105 11.76 9.38 -0.92
CA VAL A 105 10.81 8.68 -0.02
C VAL A 105 11.30 7.29 0.33
N VAL A 106 11.78 6.51 -0.64
CA VAL A 106 12.26 5.14 -0.41
C VAL A 106 13.48 5.09 0.52
N SER A 107 14.55 5.83 0.22
CA SER A 107 15.80 5.75 1.01
C SER A 107 15.58 6.28 2.43
N ARG A 108 14.79 7.35 2.58
CA ARG A 108 14.45 7.90 3.90
C ARG A 108 13.57 6.97 4.72
N SER A 109 12.58 6.32 4.10
CA SER A 109 11.70 5.38 4.80
C SER A 109 12.46 4.17 5.32
N LYS A 110 13.39 3.62 4.54
CA LYS A 110 14.29 2.55 4.98
C LYS A 110 15.13 2.99 6.18
N ALA A 111 15.78 4.14 6.06
CA ALA A 111 16.65 4.65 7.12
C ALA A 111 15.88 5.02 8.40
N ASP A 112 14.62 5.46 8.28
CA ASP A 112 13.79 5.77 9.45
C ASP A 112 13.23 4.51 10.11
N PHE A 113 12.85 3.49 9.32
CA PHE A 113 12.45 2.19 9.88
C PHE A 113 13.53 1.61 10.80
N GLU A 114 14.80 1.74 10.42
CA GLU A 114 15.93 1.27 11.25
C GLU A 114 16.13 2.09 12.54
N ARG A 115 15.56 3.31 12.63
CA ARG A 115 15.76 4.23 13.76
C ARG A 115 14.59 4.29 14.74
N ILE A 116 13.38 3.92 14.31
CA ILE A 116 12.22 3.93 15.20
C ILE A 116 12.35 2.84 16.28
N PRO A 117 11.68 2.99 17.44
CA PRO A 117 11.69 1.99 18.50
C PRO A 117 11.32 0.59 18.00
N VAL A 118 11.94 -0.44 18.58
CA VAL A 118 11.74 -1.85 18.18
C VAL A 118 10.26 -2.23 18.26
N GLU A 119 9.55 -1.74 19.27
CA GLU A 119 8.12 -1.99 19.44
C GLU A 119 7.30 -1.49 18.23
N GLN A 120 7.68 -0.34 17.64
CA GLN A 120 7.02 0.19 16.44
C GLN A 120 7.41 -0.60 15.20
N GLN A 121 8.68 -1.03 15.09
CA GLN A 121 9.13 -1.90 14.01
C GLN A 121 8.34 -3.21 14.01
N THR A 122 8.10 -3.80 15.19
CA THR A 122 7.31 -5.02 15.37
C THR A 122 5.88 -4.86 14.83
N LEU A 123 5.17 -3.79 15.21
CA LEU A 123 3.80 -3.58 14.74
C LEU A 123 3.74 -3.31 13.23
N ILE A 124 4.65 -2.50 12.70
CA ILE A 124 4.74 -2.23 11.25
C ILE A 124 5.04 -3.53 10.47
N ALA A 125 5.98 -4.33 10.97
CA ALA A 125 6.31 -5.62 10.37
C ALA A 125 5.10 -6.55 10.38
N ALA A 126 4.38 -6.65 11.50
CA ALA A 126 3.18 -7.47 11.63
C ALA A 126 2.11 -7.12 10.58
N PHE A 127 1.87 -5.83 10.35
CA PHE A 127 0.94 -5.38 9.29
C PHE A 127 1.37 -5.92 7.91
N THR A 128 2.64 -5.74 7.54
CA THR A 128 3.15 -6.25 6.25
C THR A 128 3.18 -7.77 6.17
N HIS A 129 3.39 -8.47 7.29
CA HIS A 129 3.27 -9.93 7.37
C HIS A 129 1.82 -10.37 7.09
N GLY A 130 0.81 -9.62 7.57
CA GLY A 130 -0.60 -9.86 7.26
C GLY A 130 -0.90 -9.74 5.76
N LEU A 131 -0.42 -8.67 5.12
CA LEU A 131 -0.52 -8.45 3.66
C LEU A 131 0.12 -9.60 2.87
N ASN A 132 1.36 -9.96 3.24
CA ASN A 132 2.12 -11.01 2.56
C ASN A 132 1.50 -12.39 2.79
N TRP A 133 0.96 -12.66 3.99
CA TRP A 133 0.28 -13.90 4.29
C TRP A 133 -0.98 -14.08 3.43
N TYR A 134 -1.77 -13.01 3.26
CA TYR A 134 -2.89 -13.02 2.33
C TYR A 134 -2.42 -13.37 0.91
N LEU A 135 -1.40 -12.69 0.39
CA LEU A 135 -0.88 -12.95 -0.96
C LEU A 135 -0.34 -14.36 -1.17
N GLN A 136 0.23 -14.98 -0.13
CA GLN A 136 0.68 -16.37 -0.18
C GLN A 136 -0.49 -17.36 -0.21
N ARG A 137 -1.59 -17.06 0.50
CA ARG A 137 -2.80 -17.89 0.52
C ARG A 137 -3.69 -17.69 -0.71
N HIS A 138 -3.55 -16.56 -1.38
CA HIS A 138 -4.30 -16.16 -2.56
C HIS A 138 -3.33 -15.84 -3.72
N PRO A 139 -2.60 -16.83 -4.25
CA PRO A 139 -1.67 -16.62 -5.36
C PRO A 139 -2.37 -16.16 -6.66
N GLU A 140 -3.69 -16.35 -6.76
CA GLU A 140 -4.54 -15.86 -7.84
C GLU A 140 -4.82 -14.36 -7.80
N THR A 141 -4.58 -13.69 -6.67
CA THR A 141 -4.79 -12.25 -6.52
C THR A 141 -3.96 -11.49 -7.55
N PRO A 142 -4.57 -10.68 -8.43
CA PRO A 142 -3.83 -9.91 -9.42
C PRO A 142 -2.85 -8.94 -8.77
N ARG A 143 -1.60 -8.95 -9.25
CA ARG A 143 -0.53 -8.04 -8.82
C ARG A 143 -0.02 -7.29 -10.02
N ARG A 144 0.15 -5.97 -9.89
CA ARG A 144 0.73 -5.14 -10.96
C ARG A 144 2.24 -5.00 -10.83
N LEU A 145 2.77 -4.94 -9.61
CA LEU A 145 4.19 -4.71 -9.39
C LEU A 145 4.73 -5.28 -8.08
N ILE A 146 3.94 -5.25 -7.00
CA ILE A 146 4.42 -5.59 -5.66
C ILE A 146 4.28 -7.10 -5.44
N GLN A 147 5.42 -7.76 -5.25
CA GLN A 147 5.46 -9.19 -4.93
C GLN A 147 5.50 -9.47 -3.43
N THR A 148 6.12 -8.56 -2.68
CA THR A 148 6.26 -8.68 -1.22
C THR A 148 6.29 -7.26 -0.65
N PHE A 149 5.55 -7.06 0.43
CA PHE A 149 5.59 -5.85 1.24
C PHE A 149 6.71 -5.96 2.26
N GLU A 150 7.64 -5.02 2.24
CA GLU A 150 8.68 -4.91 3.26
C GLU A 150 8.22 -3.90 4.34
N PRO A 151 8.57 -4.07 5.62
CA PRO A 151 8.06 -3.23 6.71
C PRO A 151 8.22 -1.72 6.48
N TRP A 152 9.38 -1.27 5.98
CA TRP A 152 9.63 0.15 5.70
C TRP A 152 8.69 0.75 4.65
N MET A 153 8.01 -0.07 3.84
CA MET A 153 7.04 0.42 2.85
C MET A 153 5.83 1.09 3.51
N VAL A 154 5.47 0.71 4.74
CA VAL A 154 4.40 1.40 5.50
C VAL A 154 4.78 2.85 5.77
N ILE A 155 6.03 3.11 6.13
CA ILE A 155 6.55 4.48 6.32
C ILE A 155 6.61 5.23 4.98
N ALA A 156 6.94 4.54 3.89
CA ALA A 156 6.93 5.14 2.56
C ALA A 156 5.52 5.55 2.13
N ILE A 157 4.53 4.69 2.37
CA ILE A 157 3.11 4.97 2.12
C ILE A 157 2.69 6.21 2.91
N GLU A 158 2.94 6.23 4.22
CA GLU A 158 2.57 7.38 5.07
C GLU A 158 3.23 8.69 4.61
N ARG A 159 4.53 8.64 4.26
CA ARG A 159 5.24 9.79 3.70
C ARG A 159 4.62 10.27 2.39
N HIS A 160 4.26 9.34 1.50
CA HIS A 160 3.59 9.67 0.26
C HIS A 160 2.22 10.32 0.52
N LEU A 161 1.42 9.78 1.45
CA LEU A 161 0.13 10.36 1.84
C LEU A 161 0.28 11.79 2.33
N LEU A 162 1.24 12.05 3.22
CA LEU A 162 1.50 13.39 3.77
C LEU A 162 2.01 14.36 2.69
N LEU A 163 2.89 13.91 1.79
CA LEU A 163 3.36 14.73 0.69
C LEU A 163 2.24 15.05 -0.28
N ASP A 164 1.47 14.05 -0.70
CA ASP A 164 0.35 14.24 -1.63
C ASP A 164 -0.68 15.20 -1.06
N PHE A 165 -1.07 15.03 0.21
CA PHE A 165 -1.96 15.94 0.93
C PHE A 165 -1.38 17.37 1.00
N THR A 166 -0.12 17.51 1.40
CA THR A 166 0.53 18.82 1.53
C THR A 166 0.58 19.54 0.19
N TYR A 167 1.04 18.86 -0.86
CA TYR A 167 1.27 19.46 -2.18
C TYR A 167 -0.03 19.69 -2.96
N SER A 168 -1.04 18.84 -2.78
CA SER A 168 -2.36 19.01 -3.41
C SER A 168 -3.18 20.14 -2.78
N GLN A 169 -3.11 20.34 -1.46
CA GLN A 169 -3.94 21.33 -0.76
C GLN A 169 -3.31 22.72 -0.65
N THR A 170 -1.99 22.79 -0.41
CA THR A 170 -1.35 24.09 -0.12
C THR A 170 -1.00 24.89 -1.37
N HIS A 171 -1.24 24.35 -2.57
CA HIS A 171 -0.75 24.89 -3.85
C HIS A 171 0.79 25.12 -3.87
N ALA A 172 1.53 24.68 -2.83
CA ALA A 172 2.98 24.87 -2.67
C ALA A 172 3.81 23.99 -3.61
N GLY A 173 3.15 23.16 -4.42
CA GLY A 173 3.77 22.54 -5.57
C GLY A 173 2.77 21.74 -6.38
N ARG A 174 2.02 22.43 -7.23
CA ARG A 174 2.10 21.99 -8.63
C ARG A 174 3.58 22.21 -8.98
N PRO A 175 4.43 21.20 -9.20
CA PRO A 175 5.75 21.46 -9.72
C PRO A 175 5.57 22.08 -11.11
N GLN A 176 5.41 23.40 -11.15
CA GLN A 176 5.59 24.23 -12.36
C GLN A 176 7.06 24.19 -12.81
N ILE A 177 7.92 23.59 -11.99
CA ILE A 177 9.36 23.62 -12.10
C ILE A 177 9.82 22.17 -12.25
N LEU A 178 9.76 21.67 -13.48
CA LEU A 178 10.61 20.59 -14.02
C LEU A 178 10.37 20.43 -15.53
N PHE A 179 9.27 20.98 -16.06
CA PHE A 179 8.96 21.02 -17.49
C PHE A 179 9.02 22.45 -18.04
N ASP A 180 9.52 22.55 -19.27
CA ASP A 180 9.85 23.75 -20.05
C ASP A 180 8.96 24.98 -19.77
N PRO A 181 9.52 26.16 -19.43
CA PRO A 181 8.74 27.39 -19.27
C PRO A 181 7.95 27.79 -20.52
N ASN A 182 8.27 27.27 -21.72
CA ASN A 182 7.47 27.44 -22.94
C ASN A 182 6.37 26.37 -23.14
N GLN A 183 6.34 25.31 -22.34
CA GLN A 183 5.25 24.32 -22.26
C GLN A 183 4.35 24.53 -21.03
N THR A 184 4.48 25.64 -20.32
CA THR A 184 3.56 26.05 -19.24
C THR A 184 2.14 26.39 -19.72
N ALA A 185 1.86 26.21 -21.02
CA ALA A 185 0.51 26.23 -21.54
C ALA A 185 -0.27 24.99 -21.04
N GLN A 186 -1.04 25.20 -19.97
CA GLN A 186 -2.25 24.43 -19.67
C GLN A 186 -2.04 22.92 -19.41
N MET A 187 -1.51 22.59 -18.24
CA MET A 187 -2.02 21.42 -17.50
C MET A 187 -2.94 21.89 -16.37
N ASP A 188 -3.77 22.89 -16.63
CA ASP A 188 -5.07 22.88 -15.97
C ASP A 188 -5.79 21.70 -16.60
N GLU A 189 -5.74 20.55 -15.93
CA GLU A 189 -6.66 19.47 -16.18
C GLU A 189 -8.05 20.13 -16.20
N VAL A 190 -8.68 20.17 -17.37
CA VAL A 190 -10.02 20.74 -17.50
C VAL A 190 -10.93 19.74 -16.84
N LEU A 191 -11.03 19.86 -15.51
CA LEU A 191 -11.94 19.08 -14.71
C LEU A 191 -13.33 19.36 -15.26
N SER A 192 -14.07 18.30 -15.53
CA SER A 192 -15.50 18.42 -15.74
C SER A 192 -16.11 19.16 -14.54
N PRO A 193 -17.26 19.84 -14.71
CA PRO A 193 -17.96 20.46 -13.60
C PRO A 193 -18.22 19.50 -12.43
N LEU A 194 -18.37 18.20 -12.72
CA LEU A 194 -18.53 17.16 -11.71
C LEU A 194 -17.22 16.90 -10.93
N GLU A 195 -16.09 16.79 -11.61
CA GLU A 195 -14.79 16.59 -10.96
C GLU A 195 -14.37 17.81 -10.13
N GLN A 196 -14.66 19.02 -10.63
CA GLN A 196 -14.45 20.24 -9.86
C GLN A 196 -15.35 20.27 -8.62
N ALA A 197 -16.65 19.94 -8.77
CA ALA A 197 -17.56 19.89 -7.63
C ALA A 197 -17.17 18.80 -6.61
N ALA A 198 -16.68 17.65 -7.06
CA ALA A 198 -16.18 16.59 -6.18
C ALA A 198 -14.93 17.03 -5.40
N ARG A 199 -14.02 17.77 -6.04
CA ARG A 199 -12.86 18.37 -5.39
C ARG A 199 -13.28 19.43 -4.37
N ASP A 200 -14.19 20.30 -4.73
CA ASP A 200 -14.70 21.37 -3.86
C ASP A 200 -15.53 20.81 -2.68
N ALA A 201 -16.07 19.60 -2.83
CA ALA A 201 -16.80 18.90 -1.78
C ALA A 201 -15.90 18.16 -0.77
N VAL A 202 -14.58 18.12 -0.98
CA VAL A 202 -13.66 17.57 0.02
C VAL A 202 -13.67 18.47 1.25
N GLY A 203 -13.93 17.88 2.42
CA GLY A 203 -14.09 18.59 3.67
C GLY A 203 -14.32 17.64 4.81
N SER A 204 -14.67 18.17 5.98
CA SER A 204 -15.03 17.36 7.15
C SER A 204 -15.93 18.17 8.08
N ASN A 205 -16.81 17.47 8.77
CA ASN A 205 -17.46 17.95 9.98
C ASN A 205 -16.99 17.12 11.18
N GLU A 206 -16.88 17.78 12.32
CA GLU A 206 -16.60 17.11 13.60
C GLU A 206 -17.28 17.87 14.74
N TRP A 207 -18.02 17.15 15.59
CA TRP A 207 -18.60 17.73 16.82
C TRP A 207 -18.15 16.94 18.05
N ALA A 208 -17.70 17.64 19.08
CA ALA A 208 -17.51 17.11 20.43
C ALA A 208 -18.49 17.77 21.40
N ILE A 209 -19.41 16.99 21.96
CA ILE A 209 -20.44 17.48 22.88
C ILE A 209 -20.14 16.94 24.27
N GLY A 210 -19.82 17.86 25.20
CA GLY A 210 -19.51 17.51 26.58
C GLY A 210 -20.76 17.06 27.37
N PRO A 211 -20.57 16.27 28.45
CA PRO A 211 -21.66 15.72 29.29
C PRO A 211 -22.75 16.73 29.68
N SER A 212 -22.37 17.96 30.05
CA SER A 212 -23.29 19.02 30.48
C SER A 212 -24.26 19.49 29.41
N LYS A 213 -24.03 19.13 28.14
CA LYS A 213 -24.88 19.44 26.98
C LYS A 213 -25.66 18.22 26.47
N THR A 214 -25.64 17.09 27.17
CA THR A 214 -26.31 15.84 26.77
C THR A 214 -27.35 15.42 27.82
N ALA A 215 -28.45 14.80 27.38
CA ALA A 215 -29.53 14.41 28.27
C ALA A 215 -29.14 13.27 29.25
N ASN A 216 -28.22 12.38 28.85
CA ASN A 216 -27.78 11.23 29.65
C ASN A 216 -26.47 11.49 30.41
N GLY A 217 -25.92 12.70 30.34
CA GLY A 217 -24.66 13.06 30.98
C GLY A 217 -23.42 12.34 30.44
N LYS A 218 -23.45 11.80 29.22
CA LYS A 218 -22.30 11.17 28.55
C LYS A 218 -21.80 12.05 27.42
N ALA A 219 -20.49 12.10 27.20
CA ALA A 219 -19.94 12.81 26.05
C ALA A 219 -20.38 12.14 24.72
N MET A 220 -20.49 12.92 23.65
CA MET A 220 -20.76 12.44 22.30
C MET A 220 -19.72 12.99 21.33
N LEU A 221 -19.33 12.18 20.35
CA LEU A 221 -18.42 12.54 19.27
C LEU A 221 -19.08 12.21 17.93
N LEU A 222 -19.01 13.14 16.98
CA LEU A 222 -19.38 12.94 15.58
C LEU A 222 -18.13 13.06 14.73
N ILE A 223 -17.80 12.00 13.99
CA ILE A 223 -16.73 11.97 12.99
C ILE A 223 -17.43 11.90 11.63
N ASN A 224 -17.36 12.95 10.80
CA ASN A 224 -18.05 13.00 9.51
C ASN A 224 -17.15 13.60 8.41
N PRO A 225 -16.16 12.83 7.93
CA PRO A 225 -15.28 13.27 6.86
C PRO A 225 -16.01 13.19 5.50
N HIS A 226 -15.72 14.14 4.62
CA HIS A 226 -16.19 14.18 3.23
C HIS A 226 -14.98 13.94 2.32
N GLN A 227 -14.70 12.67 2.08
CA GLN A 227 -13.57 12.21 1.26
C GLN A 227 -14.09 11.57 -0.04
N PRO A 228 -13.22 11.37 -1.05
CA PRO A 228 -13.57 10.64 -2.25
C PRO A 228 -14.18 9.26 -1.93
N TRP A 229 -15.20 8.87 -2.69
CA TRP A 229 -15.87 7.57 -2.51
C TRP A 229 -15.01 6.38 -2.97
N HIS A 230 -14.04 6.62 -3.84
CA HIS A 230 -13.20 5.59 -4.44
C HIS A 230 -11.74 6.04 -4.48
N GLY A 231 -10.85 5.06 -4.42
CA GLY A 231 -9.43 5.29 -4.65
C GLY A 231 -8.75 5.90 -3.42
N TRP A 232 -7.88 6.88 -3.67
CA TRP A 232 -7.07 7.51 -2.65
C TRP A 232 -7.93 8.32 -1.66
N GLY A 233 -7.69 8.14 -0.36
CA GLY A 233 -8.45 8.79 0.72
C GLY A 233 -9.73 8.07 1.15
N GLN A 234 -10.05 6.92 0.56
CA GLN A 234 -11.16 6.07 0.99
C GLN A 234 -10.87 5.46 2.38
N PHE A 235 -11.85 5.54 3.29
CA PHE A 235 -11.74 4.93 4.62
C PHE A 235 -12.03 3.43 4.61
N TYR A 236 -11.44 2.74 5.57
CA TYR A 236 -11.65 1.34 5.88
C TYR A 236 -12.09 1.20 7.35
N GLU A 237 -13.14 0.43 7.61
CA GLU A 237 -13.68 0.19 8.95
C GLU A 237 -13.34 -1.25 9.41
N ALA A 238 -12.81 -1.37 10.62
CA ALA A 238 -12.46 -2.62 11.30
C ALA A 238 -12.28 -2.38 12.81
#